data_AF-A0A6P0WFZ1-F1
#
_entry.id   AF-A0A6P0WFZ1-F1
#
_cell.length_a   1.000
_cell.length_b   1.000
_cell.length_c   1.000
_cell.angle_alpha   90.00
_cell.angle_beta   90.00
_cell.angle_gamma   90.00
#
_symmetry.space_group_name_H-M   'P 1'
#
loop_
_entity.id
_entity.type
_entity.pdbx_description
1 polymer ?
#
loop_
_entity_poly.entity_id
_entity_poly.type
_entity_poly.pdbx_seq_one_letter_code
_entity_poly.pdbx_strand_id
1 'polypeptide(L)'
;MHLSGSGILLYCIVGATVLIYLPFLVVGYSRFKLGYDQSAPRAMFDQLPPYAQRATWAHQNSFEQNVERSPHLESLMRGGVSETNKLCAASLFWLFLILDICNQLF
;
A
#
# COMPACT_ATOMS: atom_id res chain seq x y z
N MET A 1 -18.97 6.17 20.27
CA MET A 1 -18.01 5.04 20.18
C MET A 1 -16.64 5.57 20.58
N HIS A 2 -16.07 5.07 21.68
CA HIS A 2 -14.69 5.37 22.06
C HIS A 2 -13.82 4.27 21.43
N LEU A 3 -13.16 4.55 20.31
CA LEU A 3 -12.25 3.58 19.69
C LEU A 3 -11.03 3.43 20.60
N SER A 4 -10.74 2.21 21.05
CA SER A 4 -9.49 1.90 21.74
C SER A 4 -8.31 2.12 20.80
N GLY A 5 -7.15 2.54 21.32
CA GLY A 5 -5.92 2.74 20.56
C GLY A 5 -5.54 1.54 19.69
N SER A 6 -5.67 0.33 20.23
CA SER A 6 -5.44 -0.90 19.48
C SER A 6 -6.43 -1.09 18.32
N GLY A 7 -7.67 -0.63 18.47
CA GLY A 7 -8.67 -0.65 17.40
C GLY A 7 -8.28 0.26 16.25
N ILE A 8 -7.77 1.46 16.54
CA ILE A 8 -7.28 2.41 15.52
C ILE A 8 -6.14 1.78 14.72
N LEU A 9 -5.18 1.13 15.39
CA LEU A 9 -4.06 0.49 14.72
C LEU A 9 -4.49 -0.66 13.79
N LEU A 10 -5.46 -1.48 14.21
CA LEU A 10 -6.03 -2.52 13.34
C LEU A 10 -6.70 -1.93 12.10
N TYR A 11 -7.46 -0.86 12.24
CA TYR A 11 -8.04 -0.16 11.09
C TYR A 11 -6.97 0.44 10.17
N CYS A 12 -5.84 0.91 10.72
CA CYS A 12 -4.71 1.38 9.91
C CYS A 12 -4.09 0.25 9.08
N ILE A 13 -3.92 -0.95 9.63
CA ILE A 13 -3.39 -2.11 8.90
C ILE A 13 -4.33 -2.49 7.75
N VAL A 14 -5.62 -2.60 8.03
CA VAL A 14 -6.63 -2.93 7.01
C VAL A 14 -6.67 -1.86 5.92
N GLY A 15 -6.72 -0.59 6.31
CA GLY A 15 -6.75 0.52 5.37
C GLY A 15 -5.50 0.59 4.50
N ALA A 16 -4.31 0.37 5.07
CA ALA A 16 -3.07 0.33 4.30
C ALA A 16 -3.03 -0.86 3.32
N THR A 17 -3.49 -2.03 3.75
CA THR A 17 -3.62 -3.21 2.87
C THR A 17 -4.49 -2.89 1.65
N VAL A 18 -5.64 -2.25 1.86
CA VAL A 18 -6.52 -1.82 0.76
C VAL A 18 -5.83 -0.82 -0.15
N LEU A 19 -5.13 0.17 0.41
CA LEU A 19 -4.44 1.20 -0.37
C LEU A 19 -3.32 0.63 -1.26
N ILE A 20 -2.58 -0.36 -0.78
CA ILE A 20 -1.51 -1.02 -1.55
C ILE A 20 -2.06 -1.67 -2.81
N TYR A 21 -3.29 -2.20 -2.78
CA TYR A 21 -3.92 -2.80 -3.97
C TYR A 21 -4.47 -1.77 -4.97
N LEU A 22 -4.62 -0.50 -4.60
CA LEU A 22 -5.10 0.54 -5.51
C LEU A 22 -4.24 0.68 -6.78
N PRO A 23 -2.90 0.83 -6.72
CA PRO A 23 -2.06 0.84 -7.92
C PRO A 23 -2.13 -0.48 -8.69
N PHE A 24 -2.31 -1.62 -8.01
CA PHE A 24 -2.49 -2.92 -8.69
C PHE A 24 -3.77 -2.97 -9.53
N LEU A 25 -4.86 -2.33 -9.07
CA LEU A 25 -6.09 -2.19 -9.87
C LEU A 25 -5.86 -1.36 -11.13
N VAL A 26 -5.04 -0.31 -11.07
CA VAL A 26 -4.65 0.50 -12.24
C VAL A 26 -3.92 -0.38 -13.26
N VAL A 27 -2.93 -1.17 -12.81
CA VAL A 27 -2.20 -2.12 -13.68
C VAL A 27 -3.16 -3.16 -14.30
N GLY A 28 -4.05 -3.74 -13.49
CA GLY A 28 -5.05 -4.71 -13.94
C GLY A 28 -5.99 -4.14 -15.00
N TYR A 29 -6.44 -2.90 -14.81
CA TYR A 29 -7.27 -2.19 -15.79
C TYR A 29 -6.56 -1.97 -17.12
N SER A 30 -5.28 -1.56 -17.08
CA SER A 30 -4.49 -1.38 -18.30
C SER A 30 -4.22 -2.71 -19.02
N ARG A 31 -3.94 -3.79 -18.29
CA ARG A 31 -3.79 -5.14 -18.86
C ARG A 31 -5.08 -5.64 -19.50
N PHE A 32 -6.22 -5.37 -18.87
CA PHE A 32 -7.53 -5.70 -19.44
C PHE A 32 -7.77 -4.94 -20.75
N LYS A 33 -7.44 -3.65 -20.79
CA LYS A 33 -7.57 -2.83 -22.01
C LYS A 33 -6.67 -3.26 -23.17
N LEU A 34 -5.46 -3.74 -22.88
CA LEU A 34 -4.52 -4.20 -23.91
C LEU A 34 -4.85 -5.60 -24.44
N GLY A 35 -5.81 -6.31 -23.83
CA GLY A 35 -6.06 -7.72 -24.09
C GLY A 35 -5.09 -8.57 -23.25
N TYR A 36 -5.60 -9.11 -22.15
CA TYR A 36 -4.76 -9.80 -21.16
C TYR A 36 -4.21 -11.12 -21.71
N ASP A 37 -2.93 -11.14 -22.08
CA ASP A 37 -2.22 -12.33 -22.54
C ASP A 37 -1.88 -13.28 -21.38
N GLN A 38 -2.56 -14.43 -21.33
CA GLN A 38 -2.32 -15.47 -20.35
C GLN A 38 -1.01 -16.24 -20.58
N SER A 39 -0.53 -16.27 -21.82
CA SER A 39 0.65 -17.05 -22.19
C SER A 39 1.96 -16.37 -21.76
N ALA A 40 1.97 -15.03 -21.71
CA ALA A 40 3.13 -14.24 -21.32
C ALA A 40 2.79 -12.99 -20.47
N PRO A 41 2.15 -13.16 -19.28
CA PRO A 41 1.65 -12.03 -18.47
C PRO A 41 2.75 -11.07 -17.98
N ARG A 42 4.00 -11.53 -17.93
CA ARG A 42 5.17 -10.74 -17.51
C ARG A 42 5.71 -9.87 -18.64
N ALA A 43 5.63 -10.36 -19.88
CA ALA A 43 6.05 -9.62 -21.06
C ALA A 43 5.10 -8.46 -21.40
N MET A 44 3.89 -8.47 -20.84
CA MET A 44 2.93 -7.37 -20.99
C MET A 44 3.39 -6.07 -20.33
N PHE A 45 4.38 -6.09 -19.43
CA PHE A 45 4.83 -4.88 -18.72
C PHE A 45 5.31 -3.79 -19.69
N ASP A 46 6.11 -4.16 -20.69
CA ASP A 46 6.66 -3.21 -21.67
C ASP A 46 5.60 -2.64 -22.62
N GLN A 47 4.44 -3.31 -22.70
CA GLN A 47 3.29 -2.89 -23.49
C GLN A 47 2.37 -1.93 -22.71
N LEU A 48 2.54 -1.82 -21.39
CA LEU A 48 1.73 -0.94 -20.56
C LEU A 48 2.01 0.53 -20.88
N PRO A 49 0.99 1.40 -20.82
CA PRO A 49 1.21 2.84 -20.91
C PRO A 49 2.09 3.32 -19.75
N PRO A 50 2.83 4.44 -19.90
CA PRO A 50 3.80 4.89 -18.89
C PRO A 50 3.25 5.01 -17.47
N TYR A 51 2.00 5.45 -17.30
CA TYR A 51 1.37 5.55 -15.97
C TYR A 51 1.16 4.19 -15.30
N ALA A 52 0.88 3.13 -16.08
CA ALA A 52 0.62 1.80 -15.55
C ALA A 52 1.92 1.04 -15.26
N GLN A 53 3.01 1.39 -15.96
CA GLN A 53 4.36 0.94 -15.57
C GLN A 53 4.73 1.51 -14.19
N ARG A 54 4.54 2.82 -13.98
CA ARG A 54 4.78 3.44 -12.67
C ARG A 54 3.86 2.90 -11.58
N ALA A 55 2.60 2.61 -11.89
CA ALA A 55 1.69 1.95 -10.96
C ALA A 55 2.21 0.57 -10.50
N THR A 56 2.93 -0.16 -11.36
CA THR A 56 3.57 -1.42 -10.97
C THR A 56 4.67 -1.17 -9.95
N TRP A 57 5.52 -0.16 -10.15
CA TRP A 57 6.56 0.22 -9.21
C TRP A 57 6.00 0.71 -7.88
N ALA A 58 4.94 1.53 -7.93
CA ALA A 58 4.22 1.99 -6.74
C ALA A 58 3.69 0.81 -5.91
N HIS A 59 3.08 -0.17 -6.56
CA HIS A 59 2.57 -1.37 -5.88
C HIS A 59 3.69 -2.17 -5.22
N GLN A 60 4.83 -2.35 -5.90
CA GLN A 60 5.98 -3.07 -5.36
C GLN A 60 6.60 -2.35 -4.16
N ASN A 61 6.88 -1.05 -4.29
CA ASN A 61 7.40 -0.22 -3.20
C ASN A 61 6.48 -0.25 -1.97
N SER A 62 5.18 -0.05 -2.20
CA SER A 62 4.18 -0.06 -1.14
C SER A 62 4.06 -1.44 -0.47
N PHE A 63 4.25 -2.54 -1.21
CA PHE A 63 4.25 -3.89 -0.67
C PHE A 63 5.47 -4.17 0.23
N GLU A 64 6.68 -3.83 -0.24
CA GLU A 64 7.92 -3.98 0.52
C GLU A 64 7.86 -3.23 1.85
N GLN A 65 7.42 -1.97 1.80
CA GLN A 65 7.26 -1.12 2.98
C GLN A 65 6.25 -1.70 3.97
N ASN A 66 5.12 -2.22 3.49
CA ASN A 66 4.08 -2.75 4.37
C ASN A 66 4.49 -4.07 5.04
N VAL A 67 5.21 -4.94 4.33
CA VAL A 67 5.75 -6.18 4.88
C VAL A 67 6.79 -5.86 5.98
N GLU A 68 7.68 -4.90 5.73
CA GLU A 68 8.69 -4.47 6.73
C GLU A 68 8.05 -3.82 7.97
N ARG A 69 7.00 -3.00 7.77
CA ARG A 69 6.46 -2.12 8.81
C ARG A 69 5.34 -2.74 9.64
N SER A 70 4.68 -3.78 9.15
CA SER A 70 3.61 -4.48 9.89
C SER A 70 4.05 -5.05 11.24
N PRO A 71 5.22 -5.72 11.37
CA PRO A 71 5.73 -6.18 12.67
C PRO A 71 6.00 -5.05 13.66
N HIS A 72 6.44 -3.88 13.17
CA HIS A 72 6.67 -2.70 14.02
C HIS A 72 5.35 -2.20 14.64
N LEU A 73 4.28 -2.12 13.84
CA LEU A 73 2.97 -1.72 14.32
C LEU A 73 2.39 -2.74 15.32
N GLU A 74 2.62 -4.04 15.10
CA GLU A 74 2.25 -5.09 16.05
C GLU A 74 3.03 -4.98 17.37
N SER A 75 4.34 -4.70 17.31
CA SER A 75 5.14 -4.46 18.52
C SER A 75 4.65 -3.25 19.32
N LEU A 76 4.17 -2.19 18.65
CA LEU A 76 3.55 -1.03 19.31
C LEU A 76 2.20 -1.38 19.96
N MET A 77 1.47 -2.35 19.41
CA MET A 77 0.23 -2.85 20.03
C MET A 77 0.51 -3.63 21.31
N ARG A 78 1.64 -4.36 21.35
CA ARG A 78 2.06 -5.19 22.50
C ARG A 78 2.80 -4.39 23.57
N GLY A 79 3.49 -3.32 23.18
CA GLY A 79 4.26 -2.46 24.08
C GLY A 79 3.39 -1.52 24.91
N GLY A 80 3.85 -1.19 26.12
CA GLY A 80 3.26 -0.16 26.99
C GLY A 80 3.53 1.28 26.53
N VAL A 81 3.48 1.53 25.21
CA VAL A 81 3.77 2.84 24.60
C VAL A 81 2.54 3.73 24.69
N SER A 82 2.73 5.04 24.87
CA SER A 82 1.65 6.03 24.93
C SER A 82 0.80 6.05 23.65
N GLU A 83 -0.48 6.39 23.78
CA GLU A 83 -1.42 6.49 22.66
C GLU A 83 -0.97 7.52 21.61
N THR A 84 -0.36 8.62 22.05
CA THR A 84 0.21 9.63 21.15
C THR A 84 1.27 9.04 20.22
N ASN A 85 2.15 8.17 20.73
CA ASN A 85 3.20 7.57 19.92
C ASN A 85 2.64 6.57 18.91
N LYS A 86 1.60 5.81 19.28
CA LYS A 86 0.87 4.90 18.37
C LYS A 86 0.26 5.66 17.20
N LEU A 87 -0.40 6.78 17.50
CA LEU A 87 -1.03 7.62 16.48
C LEU A 87 0.01 8.29 15.56
N CYS A 88 1.13 8.78 16.09
CA CYS A 88 2.22 9.33 15.28
C CYS A 88 2.85 8.29 14.36
N ALA A 89 3.07 7.06 14.83
CA ALA A 89 3.62 5.99 14.00
C ALA A 89 2.68 5.61 12.85
N ALA A 90 1.37 5.53 13.14
CA ALA A 90 0.34 5.27 12.14
C ALA A 90 0.25 6.41 11.12
N SER A 91 0.20 7.67 11.54
CA SER A 91 0.07 8.80 10.61
C SER A 91 1.27 8.93 9.68
N LEU A 92 2.49 8.70 10.17
CA LEU A 92 3.70 8.70 9.34
C LEU A 92 3.68 7.56 8.31
N PHE A 93 3.16 6.39 8.68
CA PHE A 93 3.02 5.28 7.75
C PHE A 93 2.03 5.60 6.62
N TRP A 94 0.87 6.14 6.96
CA TRP A 94 -0.13 6.58 5.98
C TRP A 94 0.40 7.68 5.06
N LEU A 95 1.09 8.68 5.61
CA LEU A 95 1.68 9.76 4.82
C LEU A 95 2.68 9.21 3.80
N PHE A 96 3.57 8.31 4.23
CA PHE A 96 4.57 7.73 3.33
C PHE A 96 3.95 6.89 2.22
N LEU A 97 2.95 6.06 2.55
CA LEU A 97 2.20 5.25 1.59
C LEU A 97 1.48 6.11 0.55
N ILE A 98 0.82 7.18 0.99
CA ILE A 98 0.11 8.11 0.10
C ILE A 98 1.11 8.87 -0.78
N LEU A 99 2.23 9.34 -0.22
CA LEU A 99 3.24 10.05 -0.99
C LEU A 99 3.90 9.17 -2.06
N ASP A 100 4.21 7.91 -1.76
CA ASP A 100 4.76 6.96 -2.74
C ASP A 100 3.76 6.69 -3.87
N ILE A 101 2.49 6.41 -3.53
CA ILE A 101 1.42 6.22 -4.53
C ILE A 101 1.23 7.48 -5.39
N CYS A 102 1.17 8.66 -4.78
CA CYS A 102 0.96 9.91 -5.50
C CYS A 102 2.14 10.26 -6.42
N ASN A 103 3.38 10.12 -5.94
CA ASN A 103 4.59 10.46 -6.70
C ASN A 103 4.84 9.51 -7.88
N GLN A 104 4.30 8.30 -7.83
CA GLN A 104 4.43 7.33 -8.91
C GLN A 104 3.26 7.43 -9.91
N LEU A 105 2.06 7.78 -9.45
CA LEU A 105 0.89 7.87 -10.34
C LEU A 105 0.79 9.19 -11.11
N PHE A 106 1.21 10.32 -10.52
CA PHE A 106 1.10 11.67 -11.09
C PHE A 106 2.46 12.31 -11.34
#